data_AF-A0A2V6QPK6-F1
#
_entry.id   AF-A0A2V6QPK6-F1
#
_cell.length_a   1.000
_cell.length_b   1.000
_cell.length_c   1.000
_cell.angle_alpha   90.00
_cell.angle_beta   90.00
_cell.angle_gamma   90.00
#
_symmetry.space_group_name_H-M   'P 1'
#
loop_
_entity.id
_entity.type
_entity.pdbx_description
1 polymer ?
#
loop_
_entity_poly.entity_id
_entity_poly.type
_entity_poly.pdbx_seq_one_letter_code
_entity_poly.pdbx_strand_id
1 'polypeptide(L)'
;MATLEIRTAEELADPALEARWAARRAARQTDVLQRILRSFVERGGPIPVDDIVATFPDNARASVHDTLRALDDDDLIRVRDGHVDVAYPFAAAPTSFVIRLPDGAERYACCATDALGIAPMLGLSVHIGTKCHHCQAPLNFSVSPDAGPEVDGVMVWFEKQADHRGRALDSL
;
A
#
# COMPACT_ATOMS: atom_id res chain seq x y z
N MET A 1 23.44 -17.40 -22.84
CA MET A 1 22.34 -17.67 -21.90
C MET A 1 22.65 -16.92 -20.62
N ALA A 2 21.75 -16.07 -20.13
CA ALA A 2 21.93 -15.43 -18.83
C ALA A 2 21.64 -16.45 -17.73
N THR A 3 22.55 -16.63 -16.78
CA THR A 3 22.34 -17.46 -15.61
C THR A 3 21.48 -16.66 -14.61
N LEU A 4 20.29 -17.17 -14.27
CA LEU A 4 19.46 -16.61 -13.21
C LEU A 4 19.98 -17.12 -11.86
N GLU A 5 20.61 -16.23 -11.09
CA GLU A 5 21.04 -16.51 -9.72
C GLU A 5 19.83 -16.34 -8.78
N ILE A 6 19.45 -17.41 -8.08
CA ILE A 6 18.42 -17.35 -7.03
C ILE A 6 19.13 -17.06 -5.73
N ARG A 7 18.83 -15.90 -5.13
CA ARG A 7 19.37 -15.46 -3.85
C ARG A 7 18.34 -15.64 -2.74
N THR A 8 18.83 -15.89 -1.54
CA THR A 8 18.04 -15.89 -0.31
C THR A 8 17.72 -14.46 0.13
N ALA A 9 16.70 -14.30 0.97
CA ALA A 9 16.35 -12.98 1.53
C ALA A 9 17.51 -12.38 2.35
N GLU A 10 18.26 -13.21 3.08
CA GLU A 10 19.41 -12.77 3.88
C GLU A 10 20.54 -12.22 3.00
N GLU A 11 20.80 -12.83 1.84
CA GLU A 11 21.78 -12.35 0.84
C GLU A 11 21.35 -11.05 0.14
N LEU A 12 20.08 -10.65 0.30
CA LEU A 12 19.52 -9.39 -0.20
C LEU A 12 19.37 -8.33 0.89
N ALA A 13 19.65 -8.65 2.16
CA ALA A 13 19.49 -7.73 3.29
C ALA A 13 20.51 -6.59 3.22
N ASP A 14 20.03 -5.36 3.43
CA ASP A 14 20.84 -4.14 3.47
C ASP A 14 20.49 -3.36 4.75
N PRO A 15 21.45 -3.12 5.66
CA PRO A 15 21.19 -2.40 6.91
C PRO A 15 20.56 -1.00 6.73
N ALA A 16 20.89 -0.29 5.65
CA ALA A 16 20.30 1.01 5.36
C ALA A 16 18.83 0.87 4.96
N LEU A 17 18.50 -0.19 4.22
CA LEU A 17 17.13 -0.52 3.85
C LEU A 17 16.30 -0.93 5.08
N GLU A 18 16.89 -1.73 5.97
CA GLU A 18 16.26 -2.14 7.24
C GLU A 18 15.93 -0.94 8.13
N ALA A 19 16.87 0.01 8.27
CA ALA A 19 16.64 1.24 9.02
C ALA A 19 15.49 2.07 8.41
N ARG A 20 15.45 2.21 7.08
CA ARG A 20 14.36 2.88 6.36
C ARG A 20 13.02 2.17 6.60
N TRP A 21 13.00 0.84 6.57
CA TRP A 21 11.79 0.06 6.86
C TRP A 21 11.32 0.21 8.31
N ALA A 22 12.25 0.27 9.27
CA ALA A 22 11.92 0.53 10.67
C ALA A 22 11.31 1.92 10.87
N ALA A 23 11.89 2.96 10.26
CA ALA A 23 11.35 4.32 10.29
C ALA A 23 9.94 4.39 9.66
N ARG A 24 9.75 3.78 8.48
CA ARG A 24 8.42 3.68 7.84
C ARG A 24 7.40 2.92 8.69
N ARG A 25 7.82 1.85 9.38
CA ARG A 25 6.96 1.12 10.32
C ARG A 25 6.55 1.98 11.51
N ALA A 26 7.45 2.80 12.05
CA ALA A 26 7.12 3.72 13.14
C ALA A 26 6.13 4.80 12.69
N ALA A 27 6.32 5.39 11.50
CA ALA A 27 5.38 6.36 10.93
C ALA A 27 3.96 5.79 10.72
N ARG A 28 3.86 4.48 10.45
CA ARG A 28 2.56 3.78 10.36
C ARG A 28 1.78 3.70 11.67
N GLN A 29 2.42 3.99 12.80
CA GLN A 29 1.77 3.98 14.11
C GLN A 29 1.10 5.31 14.47
N THR A 30 1.13 6.32 13.58
CA THR A 30 0.42 7.58 13.82
C THR A 30 -1.10 7.41 13.68
N ASP A 31 -1.85 8.04 14.57
CA ASP A 31 -3.33 8.04 14.52
C ASP A 31 -3.86 8.63 13.20
N VAL A 32 -3.13 9.60 12.63
CA VAL A 32 -3.46 10.21 11.33
C VAL A 32 -3.41 9.17 10.21
N LEU A 33 -2.33 8.39 10.09
CA LEU A 33 -2.26 7.36 9.04
C LEU A 33 -3.29 6.26 9.27
N GLN A 34 -3.48 5.81 10.52
CA GLN A 34 -4.51 4.81 10.84
C GLN A 34 -5.92 5.29 10.45
N ARG A 35 -6.23 6.58 10.68
CA ARG A 35 -7.49 7.18 10.28
C ARG A 35 -7.65 7.23 8.75
N ILE A 36 -6.59 7.55 8.02
CA ILE A 36 -6.58 7.54 6.54
C ILE A 36 -6.82 6.13 6.01
N LEU A 37 -6.06 5.14 6.49
CA LEU A 37 -6.18 3.75 6.06
C LEU A 37 -7.59 3.20 6.35
N ARG A 38 -8.14 3.51 7.52
CA ARG A 38 -9.52 3.16 7.86
C ARG A 38 -10.52 3.81 6.92
N SER A 39 -10.32 5.08 6.57
CA SER A 39 -11.16 5.76 5.58
C SER A 39 -11.10 5.05 4.23
N PHE A 40 -9.92 4.64 3.75
CA PHE A 40 -9.82 3.85 2.53
C PHE A 40 -10.61 2.53 2.64
N VAL A 41 -10.54 1.83 3.77
CA VAL A 41 -11.30 0.60 3.98
C VAL A 41 -12.80 0.86 4.03
N GLU A 42 -13.27 1.93 4.66
CA GLU A 42 -14.70 2.23 4.86
C GLU A 42 -15.40 2.70 3.58
N ARG A 43 -14.76 3.61 2.82
CA ARG A 43 -15.39 4.31 1.67
C ARG A 43 -14.70 4.07 0.34
N GLY A 44 -13.40 3.78 0.35
CA GLY A 44 -12.56 3.87 -0.84
C GLY A 44 -12.49 5.30 -1.40
N GLY A 45 -11.98 5.42 -2.63
CA GLY A 45 -11.88 6.69 -3.35
C GLY A 45 -10.94 7.72 -2.71
N PRO A 46 -10.84 8.92 -3.29
CA PRO A 46 -9.96 9.97 -2.78
C PRO A 46 -10.50 10.57 -1.49
N ILE A 47 -9.59 10.75 -0.54
CA ILE A 47 -9.63 11.36 0.80
C ILE A 47 -9.66 12.90 0.97
N PRO A 48 -10.75 13.69 1.06
CA PRO A 48 -10.59 15.11 1.37
C PRO A 48 -9.77 15.30 2.66
N VAL A 49 -8.72 16.13 2.57
CA VAL A 49 -7.87 16.44 3.72
C VAL A 49 -8.70 17.02 4.86
N ASP A 50 -9.68 17.86 4.53
CA ASP A 50 -10.58 18.47 5.51
C ASP A 50 -11.42 17.43 6.26
N ASP A 51 -11.86 16.35 5.60
CA ASP A 51 -12.59 15.24 6.24
C ASP A 51 -11.70 14.53 7.28
N ILE A 52 -10.42 14.33 6.96
CA ILE A 52 -9.44 13.70 7.86
C ILE A 52 -9.23 14.61 9.07
N VAL A 53 -8.92 15.89 8.83
CA VAL A 53 -8.64 16.89 9.87
C VAL A 53 -9.84 17.10 10.79
N ALA A 54 -11.06 17.09 10.24
CA ALA A 54 -12.30 17.24 11.01
C ALA A 54 -12.55 16.10 12.00
N THR A 55 -11.90 14.94 11.83
CA THR A 55 -12.03 13.81 12.77
C THR A 55 -11.19 13.98 14.04
N PHE A 56 -10.32 14.99 14.09
CA PHE A 56 -9.48 15.30 15.24
C PHE A 56 -9.98 16.56 15.97
N PRO A 57 -9.72 16.69 17.29
CA PRO A 57 -10.08 17.87 18.07
C PRO A 57 -9.49 19.17 17.49
N ASP A 58 -10.21 20.30 17.66
CA ASP A 58 -9.83 21.61 17.11
C ASP A 58 -8.39 22.02 17.45
N ASN A 59 -7.95 21.76 18.69
CA ASN A 59 -6.60 22.09 19.16
C ASN A 59 -5.49 21.21 18.54
N ALA A 60 -5.83 20.09 17.92
CA ALA A 60 -4.90 19.17 17.27
C ALA A 60 -4.79 19.38 15.76
N ARG A 61 -5.72 20.12 15.13
CA ARG A 61 -5.81 20.25 13.66
C ARG A 61 -4.53 20.73 12.99
N ALA A 62 -3.83 21.71 13.58
CA ALA A 62 -2.55 22.18 13.05
C ALA A 62 -1.50 21.05 13.00
N SER A 63 -1.38 20.29 14.09
CA SER A 63 -0.49 19.12 14.16
C SER A 63 -0.88 18.02 13.18
N VAL A 64 -2.18 17.85 12.89
CA VAL A 64 -2.65 16.89 11.88
C VAL A 64 -2.20 17.31 10.48
N HIS A 65 -2.31 18.59 10.13
CA HIS A 65 -1.78 19.09 8.85
C HIS A 65 -0.28 18.89 8.73
N ASP A 66 0.50 19.15 9.79
CA ASP A 66 1.94 18.91 9.76
C ASP A 66 2.27 17.42 9.63
N THR A 67 1.48 16.55 10.27
CA THR A 67 1.62 15.08 10.12
C THR A 67 1.29 14.63 8.70
N LEU A 68 0.24 15.18 8.08
CA LEU A 68 -0.11 14.88 6.68
C LEU A 68 1.03 15.26 5.72
N ARG A 69 1.65 16.42 5.92
CA ARG A 69 2.82 16.86 5.13
C ARG A 69 3.99 15.90 5.32
N ALA A 70 4.32 15.54 6.56
CA ALA A 70 5.41 14.60 6.83
C ALA A 70 5.16 13.21 6.20
N LEU A 71 3.93 12.68 6.28
CA LEU A 71 3.56 11.41 5.64
C LEU A 71 3.64 11.49 4.11
N ASP A 72 3.32 12.64 3.53
CA ASP A 72 3.44 12.88 2.09
C ASP A 72 4.93 12.94 1.69
N ASP A 73 5.75 13.73 2.39
CA ASP A 73 7.19 13.84 2.17
C ASP A 73 7.92 12.48 2.31
N ASP A 74 7.49 11.64 3.26
CA ASP A 74 8.02 10.30 3.50
C ASP A 74 7.51 9.23 2.51
N ASP A 75 6.68 9.62 1.55
CA ASP A 75 6.14 8.77 0.49
C ASP A 75 5.31 7.60 1.07
N LEU A 76 4.52 7.90 2.11
CA LEU A 76 3.57 6.97 2.73
C LEU A 76 2.13 7.21 2.28
N ILE A 77 1.78 8.47 2.05
CA ILE A 77 0.54 8.91 1.42
C ILE A 77 0.87 9.82 0.23
N ARG A 78 -0.10 10.10 -0.64
CA ARG A 78 -0.03 11.16 -1.66
C ARG A 78 -1.18 12.14 -1.48
N VAL A 79 -0.84 13.41 -1.24
CA VAL A 79 -1.81 14.51 -1.20
C VAL A 79 -1.80 15.27 -2.53
N ARG A 80 -2.93 15.30 -3.23
CA ARG A 80 -3.12 16.02 -4.49
C ARG A 80 -4.49 16.70 -4.52
N ASP A 81 -4.52 17.97 -4.95
CA ASP A 81 -5.75 18.77 -5.07
C ASP A 81 -6.62 18.75 -3.79
N GLY A 82 -5.97 18.82 -2.62
CA GLY A 82 -6.66 18.78 -1.32
C GLY A 82 -7.18 17.40 -0.90
N HIS A 83 -6.79 16.34 -1.60
CA HIS A 83 -7.21 14.96 -1.33
C HIS A 83 -6.01 14.03 -1.12
N VAL A 84 -6.15 13.09 -0.19
CA VAL A 84 -5.30 11.90 -0.13
C VAL A 84 -5.80 10.91 -1.18
N ASP A 85 -5.07 10.74 -2.29
CA ASP A 85 -5.46 9.83 -3.37
C ASP A 85 -4.68 8.50 -3.37
N VAL A 86 -3.61 8.40 -2.58
CA VAL A 86 -2.91 7.15 -2.27
C VAL A 86 -2.50 7.12 -0.80
N ALA A 87 -2.63 5.96 -0.15
CA ALA A 87 -2.04 5.69 1.15
C ALA A 87 -1.71 4.20 1.23
N TYR A 88 -0.42 3.84 1.16
CA TYR A 88 -0.02 2.43 1.03
C TYR A 88 -0.67 1.55 2.11
N PRO A 89 -1.35 0.46 1.71
CA PRO A 89 -1.31 -0.19 0.39
C PRO A 89 -2.38 0.26 -0.63
N PHE A 90 -3.24 1.22 -0.29
CA PHE A 90 -4.42 1.59 -1.08
C PHE A 90 -4.20 2.73 -2.06
N ALA A 91 -4.86 2.64 -3.21
CA ALA A 91 -5.05 3.71 -4.17
C ALA A 91 -6.54 4.07 -4.29
N ALA A 92 -6.83 5.35 -4.50
CA ALA A 92 -8.19 5.85 -4.73
C ALA A 92 -8.71 5.51 -6.13
N ALA A 93 -7.85 5.65 -7.13
CA ALA A 93 -8.16 5.38 -8.52
C ALA A 93 -8.09 3.87 -8.82
N PRO A 94 -8.86 3.37 -9.80
CA PRO A 94 -8.75 1.98 -10.24
C PRO A 94 -7.33 1.60 -10.65
N THR A 95 -6.83 0.48 -10.15
CA THR A 95 -5.55 -0.10 -10.53
C THR A 95 -5.74 -1.50 -11.13
N SER A 96 -4.65 -2.13 -11.57
CA SER A 96 -4.69 -3.54 -12.01
C SER A 96 -4.92 -4.54 -10.88
N PHE A 97 -4.90 -4.10 -9.61
CA PHE A 97 -5.06 -4.95 -8.44
C PHE A 97 -6.34 -4.59 -7.70
N VAL A 98 -7.41 -5.30 -8.01
CA VAL A 98 -8.72 -5.13 -7.37
C VAL A 98 -8.81 -6.06 -6.16
N ILE A 99 -9.16 -5.50 -5.01
CA ILE A 99 -9.28 -6.20 -3.73
C ILE A 99 -10.75 -6.18 -3.34
N ARG A 100 -11.37 -7.36 -3.31
CA ARG A 100 -12.74 -7.51 -2.84
C ARG A 100 -12.73 -7.93 -1.38
N LEU A 101 -13.34 -7.09 -0.56
CA LEU A 101 -13.54 -7.32 0.88
C LEU A 101 -14.70 -8.33 1.11
N PRO A 102 -14.84 -8.91 2.32
CA PRO A 102 -15.90 -9.87 2.63
C PRO A 102 -17.33 -9.36 2.42
N ASP A 103 -17.55 -8.05 2.56
CA ASP A 103 -18.83 -7.40 2.32
C ASP A 103 -19.12 -7.14 0.82
N GLY A 104 -18.19 -7.54 -0.06
CA GLY A 104 -18.27 -7.35 -1.50
C GLY A 104 -17.75 -6.00 -1.99
N ALA A 105 -17.36 -5.09 -1.10
CA ALA A 105 -16.80 -3.80 -1.49
C ALA A 105 -15.42 -3.96 -2.14
N GLU A 106 -15.14 -3.15 -3.15
CA GLU A 106 -13.87 -3.20 -3.89
C GLU A 106 -12.94 -2.05 -3.49
N ARG A 107 -11.66 -2.38 -3.31
CA ARG A 107 -10.56 -1.44 -3.08
C ARG A 107 -9.47 -1.68 -4.12
N TYR A 108 -8.63 -0.69 -4.35
CA TYR A 108 -7.53 -0.80 -5.30
C TYR A 108 -6.21 -0.78 -4.54
N ALA A 109 -5.32 -1.71 -4.88
CA ALA A 109 -3.97 -1.74 -4.33
C ALA A 109 -2.96 -1.15 -5.30
N CYS A 110 -1.91 -0.53 -4.79
CA CYS A 110 -0.91 0.15 -5.62
C CYS A 110 -0.07 -0.83 -6.46
N CYS A 111 0.29 -1.99 -5.90
CA CYS A 111 1.08 -3.00 -6.60
C CYS A 111 0.76 -4.43 -6.13
N ALA A 112 1.46 -5.42 -6.69
CA ALA A 112 1.31 -6.82 -6.32
C ALA A 112 1.60 -7.09 -4.83
N THR A 113 2.67 -6.50 -4.28
CA THR A 113 3.02 -6.68 -2.87
C THR A 113 2.03 -6.00 -1.94
N ASP A 114 1.56 -4.80 -2.30
CA ASP A 114 0.53 -4.09 -1.56
C ASP A 114 -0.78 -4.88 -1.53
N ALA A 115 -1.18 -5.48 -2.66
CA ALA A 115 -2.36 -6.32 -2.76
C ALA A 115 -2.28 -7.51 -1.78
N LEU A 116 -1.14 -8.20 -1.74
CA LEU A 116 -0.88 -9.32 -0.82
C LEU A 116 -0.85 -8.86 0.65
N GLY A 117 -0.39 -7.64 0.92
CA GLY A 117 -0.28 -7.09 2.27
C GLY A 117 -1.61 -6.65 2.91
N ILE A 118 -2.69 -6.53 2.14
CA ILE A 118 -3.97 -6.03 2.66
C ILE A 118 -4.65 -7.03 3.60
N ALA A 119 -4.69 -8.33 3.26
CA ALA A 119 -5.28 -9.35 4.14
C ALA A 119 -4.67 -9.35 5.56
N PRO A 120 -3.35 -9.50 5.74
CA PRO A 120 -2.74 -9.46 7.07
C PRO A 120 -2.88 -8.09 7.75
N MET A 121 -2.85 -6.99 7.00
CA MET A 121 -3.06 -5.65 7.57
C MET A 121 -4.45 -5.48 8.18
N LEU A 122 -5.48 -6.05 7.54
CA LEU A 122 -6.87 -5.94 8.00
C LEU A 122 -7.30 -7.06 8.95
N GLY A 123 -6.50 -8.13 9.07
CA GLY A 123 -6.85 -9.30 9.87
C GLY A 123 -8.07 -10.07 9.33
N LEU A 124 -8.30 -10.02 8.01
CA LEU A 124 -9.44 -10.64 7.35
C LEU A 124 -9.07 -11.12 5.95
N SER A 125 -9.74 -12.17 5.48
CA SER A 125 -9.52 -12.71 4.14
C SER A 125 -10.05 -11.76 3.07
N VAL A 126 -9.30 -11.59 2.00
CA VAL A 126 -9.70 -10.79 0.82
C VAL A 126 -9.56 -11.60 -0.45
N HIS A 127 -10.30 -11.22 -1.49
CA HIS A 127 -10.11 -11.76 -2.83
C HIS A 127 -9.36 -10.76 -3.71
N ILE A 128 -8.32 -11.21 -4.40
CA ILE A 128 -7.51 -10.40 -5.30
C ILE A 128 -7.86 -10.77 -6.74
N GLY A 129 -8.30 -9.78 -7.51
CA GLY A 129 -8.46 -9.84 -8.96
C GLY A 129 -7.38 -9.02 -9.66
N THR A 130 -6.61 -9.64 -10.55
CA THR A 130 -5.58 -8.98 -11.35
C THR A 130 -5.32 -9.73 -12.67
N LYS A 131 -4.27 -9.38 -13.40
CA LYS A 131 -3.83 -10.04 -14.63
C LYS A 131 -2.33 -10.27 -14.59
N CYS A 132 -1.87 -11.38 -15.16
CA CYS A 132 -0.45 -11.65 -15.32
C CYS A 132 0.19 -10.54 -16.17
N HIS A 133 1.24 -9.89 -15.67
CA HIS A 133 1.94 -8.82 -16.39
C HIS A 133 2.47 -9.29 -17.76
N HIS A 134 2.91 -10.55 -17.87
CA HIS A 134 3.50 -11.10 -19.08
C HIS A 134 2.47 -11.50 -20.13
N CYS A 135 1.51 -12.37 -19.78
CA CYS A 135 0.58 -12.98 -20.73
C CYS A 135 -0.85 -12.42 -20.67
N GLN A 136 -1.12 -11.49 -19.75
CA GLN A 136 -2.44 -10.87 -19.52
C GLN A 136 -3.55 -11.85 -19.09
N ALA A 137 -3.23 -13.11 -18.81
CA ALA A 137 -4.18 -14.07 -18.28
C ALA A 137 -4.75 -13.56 -16.94
N PRO A 138 -6.06 -13.70 -16.71
CA PRO A 138 -6.67 -13.27 -15.45
C PRO A 138 -6.15 -14.12 -14.29
N LEU A 139 -5.84 -13.46 -13.18
CA LEU A 139 -5.46 -14.08 -11.92
C LEU A 139 -6.50 -13.67 -10.88
N ASN A 140 -7.16 -14.65 -10.27
CA ASN A 140 -8.18 -14.42 -9.25
C ASN A 140 -7.98 -15.44 -8.14
N PHE A 141 -7.66 -14.98 -6.93
CA PHE A 141 -7.37 -15.86 -5.81
C PHE A 141 -7.64 -15.19 -4.47
N SER A 142 -7.84 -15.99 -3.44
CA SER A 142 -8.04 -15.52 -2.07
C SER A 142 -6.70 -15.36 -1.35
N VAL A 143 -6.64 -14.44 -0.42
CA VAL A 143 -5.51 -14.30 0.52
C VAL A 143 -6.06 -14.32 1.94
N SER A 144 -5.61 -15.30 2.71
CA SER A 144 -5.88 -15.40 4.14
C SER A 144 -4.91 -14.50 4.92
N PRO A 145 -5.34 -13.86 6.02
CA PRO A 145 -4.47 -13.02 6.83
C PRO A 145 -3.27 -13.78 7.41
N ASP A 146 -3.43 -15.07 7.73
CA ASP A 146 -2.42 -15.87 8.42
C ASP A 146 -1.73 -16.92 7.53
N ALA A 147 -2.43 -17.42 6.51
CA ALA A 147 -1.93 -18.50 5.65
C ALA A 147 -1.34 -18.00 4.31
N GLY A 148 -1.54 -16.73 3.98
CA GLY A 148 -1.08 -16.16 2.72
C GLY A 148 -2.01 -16.47 1.53
N PRO A 149 -1.52 -16.34 0.29
CA PRO A 149 -2.34 -16.48 -0.91
C PRO A 149 -2.65 -17.95 -1.24
N GLU A 150 -3.91 -18.24 -1.54
CA GLU A 150 -4.39 -19.56 -1.96
C GLU A 150 -4.23 -19.74 -3.47
N VAL A 151 -2.99 -19.72 -3.96
CA VAL A 151 -2.68 -19.83 -5.39
C VAL A 151 -1.30 -20.46 -5.63
N ASP A 152 -1.22 -21.33 -6.64
CA ASP A 152 0.03 -21.97 -7.06
C ASP A 152 0.59 -21.35 -8.34
N GLY A 153 1.92 -21.31 -8.45
CA GLY A 153 2.61 -20.90 -9.68
C GLY A 153 2.53 -19.41 -10.02
N VAL A 154 2.04 -18.57 -9.10
CA VAL A 154 2.07 -17.10 -9.23
C VAL A 154 3.36 -16.57 -8.64
N MET A 155 4.04 -15.69 -9.39
CA MET A 155 5.28 -15.05 -8.98
C MET A 155 5.07 -13.54 -8.90
N VAL A 156 5.69 -12.91 -7.90
CA VAL A 156 5.80 -11.45 -7.80
C VAL A 156 7.17 -11.04 -8.29
N TRP A 157 7.21 -10.12 -9.24
CA TRP A 157 8.45 -9.54 -9.75
C TRP A 157 8.82 -8.29 -8.95
N PHE A 158 10.08 -8.21 -8.52
CA PHE A 158 10.63 -7.03 -7.86
C PHE A 158 11.76 -6.47 -8.72
N GLU A 159 11.72 -5.16 -8.95
CA GLU A 159 12.85 -4.44 -9.52
C GLU A 159 13.62 -3.74 -8.42
N LYS A 160 14.95 -3.91 -8.41
CA LYS A 160 15.81 -3.13 -7.54
C LYS A 160 15.86 -1.71 -8.08
N GLN A 161 15.18 -0.78 -7.42
CA GLN A 161 15.31 0.62 -7.78
C GLN A 161 16.74 1.10 -7.52
N ALA A 162 17.46 1.46 -8.60
CA ALA A 162 18.73 2.15 -8.52
C ALA A 162 18.45 3.65 -8.33
N ASP A 163 18.71 4.17 -7.13
CA ASP A 163 18.81 5.60 -6.81
C ASP A 163 17.70 6.49 -7.41
N HIS A 164 16.43 6.06 -7.31
CA HIS A 164 15.31 6.93 -7.65
C HIS A 164 15.25 8.09 -6.66
N ARG A 165 15.63 9.28 -7.14
CA ARG A 165 15.50 10.56 -6.40
C ARG A 165 14.05 11.08 -6.34
N GLY A 166 13.06 10.29 -6.76
CA GLY A 166 11.64 10.63 -6.81
C GLY A 166 10.80 9.73 -5.89
N ARG A 167 9.54 10.11 -5.64
CA ARG A 167 8.63 9.35 -4.77
C ARG A 167 8.15 8.09 -5.48
N ALA A 168 8.02 6.97 -4.77
CA ALA A 168 7.50 5.73 -5.39
C ALA A 168 6.07 5.94 -5.91
N LEU A 169 5.32 6.79 -5.22
CA LEU A 169 3.97 7.21 -5.59
C LEU A 169 3.89 8.01 -6.90
N ASP A 170 4.99 8.55 -7.42
CA ASP A 170 4.98 9.27 -8.71
C ASP A 170 4.90 8.32 -9.92
N SER A 171 5.13 7.03 -9.70
CA SER A 171 5.07 5.98 -10.73
C SER A 171 3.69 5.28 -10.80
N LEU A 172 2.72 5.74 -10.00
CA LEU A 172 1.34 5.24 -9.92
C LEU A 172 0.36 6.07 -10.75
#